data_AF-A0A432HBK6-F1
#
_entry.id   AF-A0A432HBK6-F1
#
_cell.length_a   1.000
_cell.length_b   1.000
_cell.length_c   1.000
_cell.angle_alpha   90.00
_cell.angle_beta   90.00
_cell.angle_gamma   90.00
#
_symmetry.space_group_name_H-M   'P 1'
#
loop_
_entity.id
_entity.type
_entity.pdbx_description
1 polymer ?
#
loop_
_entity_poly.entity_id
_entity_poly.type
_entity_poly.pdbx_seq_one_letter_code
_entity_poly.pdbx_strand_id
1 'polypeptide(L)' 'MLNRKVLCPVCKDPDSPVLEGSRCFPFCSDSCRDRDLGGWLRNQYRIGQRPLESDDFPDGLPADTDR' A
#
# COMPACT_ATOMS: atom_id res chain seq x y z
N MET A 1 -3.38 -19.65 -21.98
CA MET A 1 -3.76 -18.82 -20.82
C MET A 1 -2.54 -18.73 -19.91
N LEU A 2 -1.93 -17.56 -19.74
CA LEU A 2 -0.85 -17.42 -18.76
C LEU A 2 -1.46 -17.37 -17.36
N ASN A 3 -1.21 -18.39 -16.53
CA ASN A 3 -1.45 -18.31 -15.09
C ASN A 3 -0.44 -17.34 -14.48
N ARG A 4 -0.81 -16.05 -14.42
CA ARG A 4 0.03 -15.05 -13.78
C ARG A 4 -0.09 -15.22 -12.26
N LYS A 5 0.90 -15.87 -11.64
CA LYS A 5 0.95 -16.02 -10.18
C LYS A 5 0.98 -14.63 -9.53
N VAL A 6 0.02 -14.35 -8.66
CA VAL A 6 -0.02 -13.11 -7.88
C VAL A 6 0.96 -13.24 -6.71
N LEU A 7 1.88 -12.29 -6.59
CA LEU A 7 2.82 -12.23 -5.48
C LEU A 7 2.17 -11.55 -4.27
N CYS A 8 2.48 -12.06 -3.09
CA CYS A 8 2.05 -11.42 -1.85
C CYS A 8 2.72 -10.03 -1.74
N PRO A 9 1.96 -8.96 -1.48
CA PRO A 9 2.52 -7.60 -1.41
C PRO A 9 3.48 -7.41 -0.23
N VAL A 10 3.39 -8.28 0.79
CA VAL A 10 4.14 -8.18 2.04
C VAL A 10 5.47 -8.91 1.97
N CYS A 11 5.47 -10.22 1.68
CA CYS A 11 6.71 -11.02 1.65
C CYS A 11 7.35 -11.11 0.27
N LYS A 12 6.55 -10.98 -0.81
CA LYS A 12 6.99 -11.13 -2.21
C LYS A 12 7.70 -12.45 -2.52
N ASP A 13 7.49 -13.46 -1.69
CA ASP A 13 8.11 -14.78 -1.83
C ASP A 13 7.51 -15.53 -3.04
N PRO A 14 8.32 -15.88 -4.05
CA PRO A 14 7.84 -16.59 -5.24
C PRO A 14 7.43 -18.05 -4.95
N ASP A 15 7.92 -18.65 -3.87
CA ASP A 15 7.60 -20.01 -3.45
C ASP A 15 6.30 -20.07 -2.62
N SER A 16 5.80 -18.90 -2.20
CA SER A 16 4.55 -18.73 -1.45
C SER A 16 3.52 -17.92 -2.26
N PRO A 17 2.98 -18.44 -3.39
CA PRO A 17 2.05 -17.71 -4.23
C PRO A 17 0.72 -17.44 -3.52
N VAL A 18 0.09 -16.31 -3.86
CA VAL A 18 -1.25 -15.99 -3.37
C VAL A 18 -2.28 -16.89 -4.05
N LEU A 19 -3.15 -17.49 -3.25
CA LEU A 19 -4.30 -18.25 -3.74
C LEU A 19 -5.49 -17.28 -3.95
N GLU A 20 -5.89 -17.08 -5.20
CA GLU A 20 -7.09 -16.30 -5.53
C GLU A 20 -8.33 -16.92 -4.86
N GLY A 21 -9.16 -16.07 -4.25
CA GLY A 21 -10.35 -16.51 -3.51
C GLY A 21 -10.07 -17.11 -2.13
N SER A 22 -8.81 -17.20 -1.69
CA SER A 22 -8.50 -17.60 -0.31
C SER A 22 -8.94 -16.53 0.69
N ARG A 23 -9.17 -16.94 1.94
CA ARG A 23 -9.61 -16.02 3.01
C ARG A 23 -8.59 -14.92 3.34
N CYS A 24 -7.31 -15.17 3.04
CA CYS A 24 -6.24 -14.23 3.25
C CYS A 24 -5.89 -13.45 1.98
N PHE A 25 -6.56 -13.65 0.85
CA PHE A 25 -6.34 -12.85 -0.37
C PHE A 25 -6.43 -11.34 -0.03
N PRO A 26 -5.46 -10.49 -0.45
CA PRO A 26 -4.38 -10.71 -1.42
C PRO A 26 -3.03 -11.18 -0.84
N PHE A 27 -3.00 -11.77 0.35
CA PHE A 27 -1.79 -12.24 1.04
C PHE A 27 -1.63 -13.76 0.93
N CYS A 28 -0.41 -14.26 1.14
CA CYS A 28 -0.14 -15.71 1.13
C CYS A 28 -0.49 -16.40 2.47
N SER A 29 -0.69 -15.63 3.55
CA SER A 29 -0.96 -16.15 4.91
C SER A 29 -1.57 -15.09 5.81
N ASP A 30 -2.21 -15.54 6.91
CA ASP A 30 -2.70 -14.66 7.98
C ASP A 30 -1.57 -13.82 8.58
N SER A 31 -0.39 -14.41 8.80
CA SER A 31 0.78 -13.69 9.31
C SER A 31 1.22 -12.52 8.40
N CYS A 32 1.08 -12.66 7.08
CA CYS A 32 1.37 -11.57 6.15
C CYS A 32 0.30 -10.48 6.20
N ARG A 33 -0.99 -10.84 6.30
CA ARG A 33 -2.08 -9.87 6.51
C ARG A 33 -1.85 -9.04 7.77
N ASP A 34 -1.50 -9.69 8.88
CA ASP A 34 -1.33 -9.00 10.17
C ASP A 34 -0.08 -8.10 10.17
N ARG A 35 0.98 -8.51 9.45
CA ARG A 35 2.17 -7.67 9.24
C ARG A 35 1.82 -6.40 8.43
N ASP A 36 1.02 -6.53 7.37
CA ASP A 36 0.55 -5.39 6.59
C ASP A 36 -0.23 -4.41 7.47
N LEU A 37 -1.19 -4.93 8.23
CA LEU A 37 -1.95 -4.13 9.21
C LEU A 37 -1.01 -3.43 10.21
N GLY A 38 0.00 -4.13 10.71
CA GLY A 38 1.02 -3.53 11.58
C GLY A 38 1.79 -2.38 10.91
N GLY A 39 2.06 -2.46 9.62
CA GLY A 39 2.66 -1.37 8.84
C GLY A 39 1.77 -0.13 8.79
N TRP A 40 0.47 -0.32 8.60
CA TRP A 40 -0.53 0.77 8.63
C TRP A 40 -0.60 1.43 10.01
N LEU A 41 -0.73 0.64 11.07
CA LEU A 41 -0.80 1.14 12.44
C LEU A 41 0.46 1.91 12.87
N ARG A 42 1.62 1.57 12.27
CA ARG A 42 2.90 2.23 12.52
C ARG A 42 3.22 3.34 11.52
N ASN A 43 2.27 3.70 10.66
CA ASN A 43 2.41 4.75 9.67
C ASN A 43 3.66 4.57 8.76
N GLN A 44 3.94 3.32 8.37
CA GLN A 44 5.12 2.95 7.58
C GLN A 44 4.94 3.13 6.07
N TYR A 45 3.68 3.22 5.60
CA TYR A 45 3.38 3.45 4.20
C TYR A 45 3.37 4.95 3.91
N ARG A 46 4.24 5.38 3.00
CA ARG A 46 4.34 6.76 2.53
C ARG A 46 4.20 6.79 1.03
N ILE A 47 3.36 7.70 0.54
CA ILE A 47 3.32 8.02 -0.89
C ILE A 47 4.41 9.07 -1.10
N GLY A 48 5.36 8.77 -2.01
CA GLY A 48 6.31 9.78 -2.44
C GLY A 48 5.56 10.95 -3.06
N GLN A 49 5.78 12.15 -2.56
CA GLN A 49 5.19 13.37 -3.13
C GLN A 49 6.27 14.06 -3.96
N ARG A 50 5.90 14.52 -5.16
CA ARG A 50 6.60 15.64 -5.79
C ARG A 50 6.39 16.87 -4.89
N PRO A 51 7.32 17.84 -4.85
CA PRO A 51 7.01 19.16 -4.30
C PRO A 51 5.62 19.62 -4.74
N LEU A 52 4.86 20.16 -3.77
CA LEU A 52 3.57 20.77 -4.04
C LEU A 52 3.82 22.05 -4.84
N GLU A 53 3.22 22.14 -6.01
CA GLU A 53 3.23 23.36 -6.82
C GLU A 53 1.97 24.18 -6.53
N SER A 54 1.93 25.44 -6.97
CA SER A 54 0.78 26.33 -6.79
C SER A 54 -0.55 25.72 -7.26
N ASP A 55 -0.48 24.94 -8.33
CA ASP A 55 -1.64 24.37 -9.02
C ASP A 55 -2.19 23.11 -8.32
N ASP A 56 -1.46 22.59 -7.32
CA ASP A 56 -1.91 21.45 -6.50
C ASP A 56 -2.89 21.88 -5.38
N PHE A 57 -3.04 23.19 -5.15
CA PHE A 57 -3.99 23.74 -4.18
C PHE A 57 -5.32 24.09 -4.84
N PRO A 58 -6.47 23.71 -4.25
CA PRO A 58 -7.77 24.15 -4.75
C PRO A 58 -7.89 25.68 -4.62
N ASP A 59 -8.38 26.34 -5.67
CA ASP A 59 -8.64 27.79 -5.65
C ASP A 59 -9.46 28.19 -4.43
N GLY A 60 -8.88 29.05 -3.58
CA GLY A 60 -9.56 29.65 -2.43
C GLY A 60 -9.23 29.05 -1.05
N LEU A 61 -8.35 28.06 -0.94
CA LEU A 61 -7.79 27.68 0.36
C LEU A 61 -6.51 28.50 0.62
N PRO A 62 -6.47 29.32 1.69
CA PRO A 62 -5.22 29.99 2.05
C PRO A 62 -4.18 28.91 2.34
N ALA A 63 -3.01 29.02 1.71
CA ALA A 63 -1.84 28.28 2.16
C ALA A 63 -1.66 28.63 3.63
N ASP A 64 -1.76 27.64 4.52
CA ASP A 64 -1.51 27.83 5.95
C ASP A 64 -0.02 28.14 6.11
N THR A 65 0.32 29.43 6.01
CA THR A 65 1.69 29.94 6.10
C THR A 65 2.02 30.45 7.49
N ASP A 66 1.37 29.96 8.54
CA ASP A 66 1.72 30.32 9.91
C ASP A 66 1.98 29.09 10.78
N ARG A 67 3.24 28.63 10.79
CA ARG A 67 3.80 27.88 11.93
C ARG A 67 5.30 28.03 12.05
#